data_AF-A0A1V9F578-F1
#
_entry.id   AF-A0A1V9F578-F1
#
_cell.length_a   1.000
_cell.length_b   1.000
_cell.length_c   1.000
_cell.angle_alpha   90.00
_cell.angle_beta   90.00
_cell.angle_gamma   90.00
#
_symmetry.space_group_name_H-M   'P 1'
#
loop_
_entity.id
_entity.type
_entity.pdbx_description
1 polymer ?
#
loop_
_entity_poly.entity_id
_entity_poly.type
_entity_poly.pdbx_seq_one_letter_code
_entity_poly.pdbx_strand_id
1 'polypeptide(L)'
;MKNMFVDVFLDVKVAGKLMVANLVFSNNTSGEVYLDKKTICTNGKTRRNLFIITDENNQPVKYVGEMEKRIVVPEDFIPIQSGDTISTCIELNEVYQIIQGKKYTVQLSVYHPNYKDEGPLNKLESNKVEISY
;
A
#
# COMPACT_ATOMS: atom_id res chain seq x y z
N MET A 1 3.84 -10.03 -20.21
CA MET A 1 3.63 -10.12 -18.74
C MET A 1 4.09 -8.81 -18.14
N LYS A 2 3.31 -8.21 -17.24
CA LYS A 2 3.72 -7.01 -16.51
C LYS A 2 4.83 -7.45 -15.56
N ASN A 3 6.06 -6.96 -15.75
CA ASN A 3 7.19 -7.29 -14.88
C ASN A 3 6.94 -6.59 -13.53
N MET A 4 6.23 -7.26 -12.62
CA MET A 4 6.07 -6.79 -11.24
C MET A 4 7.21 -7.38 -10.43
N PHE A 5 8.06 -6.52 -9.88
CA PHE A 5 9.20 -6.94 -9.07
C PHE A 5 8.78 -7.45 -7.68
N VAL A 6 7.55 -7.13 -7.25
CA VAL A 6 6.91 -7.61 -6.02
C VAL A 6 5.41 -7.77 -6.27
N ASP A 7 4.85 -8.89 -5.84
CA ASP A 7 3.41 -9.12 -5.82
C ASP A 7 2.80 -8.52 -4.56
N VAL A 8 1.66 -7.85 -4.69
CA VAL A 8 0.95 -7.24 -3.56
C VAL A 8 -0.47 -7.79 -3.45
N PHE A 9 -0.78 -8.38 -2.30
CA PHE A 9 -2.14 -8.76 -1.94
C PHE A 9 -2.70 -7.81 -0.90
N LEU A 10 -3.95 -7.40 -1.10
CA LEU A 10 -4.73 -6.55 -0.21
C LEU A 10 -5.94 -7.32 0.30
N ASP A 11 -6.12 -7.29 1.62
CA ASP A 11 -7.35 -7.62 2.32
C ASP A 11 -7.84 -6.38 3.09
N VAL A 12 -9.15 -6.18 3.17
CA VAL A 12 -9.74 -5.07 3.93
C VAL A 12 -10.83 -5.62 4.82
N LYS A 13 -10.74 -5.33 6.12
CA LYS A 13 -11.70 -5.78 7.13
C LYS A 13 -12.21 -4.63 7.98
N VAL A 14 -13.40 -4.82 8.54
CA VAL A 14 -13.98 -3.92 9.53
C VAL A 14 -13.82 -4.57 10.91
N ALA A 15 -13.05 -3.93 11.79
CA ALA A 15 -12.83 -4.35 13.16
C ALA A 15 -13.45 -3.31 14.11
N GLY A 16 -14.69 -3.54 14.52
CA GLY A 16 -15.45 -2.56 15.31
C GLY A 16 -15.75 -1.30 14.51
N LYS A 17 -15.18 -0.16 14.93
CA LYS A 17 -15.34 1.14 14.25
C LYS A 17 -14.12 1.53 13.41
N LEU A 18 -13.35 0.55 12.95
CA LEU A 18 -12.14 0.76 12.17
C LEU A 18 -12.19 -0.10 10.91
N MET A 19 -11.91 0.50 9.77
CA MET A 19 -11.59 -0.15 8.51
C MET A 19 -10.06 -0.27 8.42
N VAL A 20 -9.61 -1.51 8.27
CA VAL A 20 -8.20 -1.86 8.33
C VAL A 20 -7.79 -2.56 7.04
N ALA A 21 -6.77 -2.04 6.38
CA ALA A 21 -6.13 -2.67 5.22
C ALA A 21 -4.96 -3.53 5.67
N ASN A 22 -5.00 -4.82 5.34
CA ASN A 22 -3.90 -5.76 5.51
C ASN A 22 -3.22 -5.96 4.15
N LEU A 23 -1.93 -5.68 4.07
CA LEU A 23 -1.12 -5.83 2.87
C LEU A 23 -0.13 -6.97 3.05
N VAL A 24 0.07 -7.75 1.99
CA VAL A 24 1.14 -8.75 1.90
C VAL A 24 1.95 -8.47 0.64
N PHE A 25 3.24 -8.24 0.82
CA PHE A 25 4.22 -8.03 -0.23
C PHE A 25 5.04 -9.31 -0.37
N SER A 26 5.06 -9.92 -1.55
CA SER A 26 5.76 -11.19 -1.81
C SER A 26 6.81 -11.00 -2.89
N ASN A 27 8.06 -11.39 -2.60
CA ASN A 27 9.11 -11.42 -3.60
C ASN A 27 9.13 -12.76 -4.33
N ASN A 28 8.45 -12.81 -5.48
CA ASN A 28 8.43 -13.99 -6.35
C ASN A 28 9.52 -13.98 -7.43
N THR A 29 10.47 -13.04 -7.36
CA THR A 29 11.61 -13.01 -8.27
C THR A 29 12.69 -13.98 -7.80
N SER A 30 13.69 -14.25 -8.65
CA SER A 30 14.84 -15.10 -8.30
C SER A 30 15.92 -14.39 -7.48
N GLY A 31 15.78 -13.09 -7.24
CA GLY A 31 16.79 -12.26 -6.55
C GLY A 31 16.23 -11.58 -5.31
N GLU A 32 17.11 -10.91 -4.56
CA GLU A 32 16.71 -10.00 -3.49
C GLU A 32 16.08 -8.73 -4.08
N VAL A 33 15.03 -8.23 -3.43
CA VAL A 33 14.39 -6.94 -3.77
C VAL A 33 14.40 -6.01 -2.58
N TYR A 34 14.41 -4.70 -2.84
CA TYR A 34 14.46 -3.68 -1.80
C TYR A 34 13.15 -2.91 -1.74
N LEU A 35 12.43 -3.01 -0.62
CA LEU A 35 11.19 -2.27 -0.41
C LEU A 35 11.39 -1.05 0.49
N ASP A 36 10.75 0.05 0.12
CA ASP A 36 10.81 1.30 0.86
C ASP A 36 9.88 1.22 2.07
N LYS A 37 10.44 1.35 3.27
CA LYS A 37 9.74 1.19 4.56
C LYS A 37 8.48 2.06 4.65
N LYS A 38 8.54 3.29 4.14
CA LYS A 38 7.39 4.23 4.17
C LYS A 38 6.33 3.91 3.11
N THR A 39 6.70 3.29 2.00
CA THR A 39 5.75 2.89 0.94
C THR A 39 4.95 1.67 1.36
N ILE A 40 5.58 0.72 2.05
CA ILE A 40 4.93 -0.49 2.54
C ILE A 40 4.36 -0.35 3.96
N CYS A 41 4.55 0.81 4.60
CA CYS A 41 4.07 1.12 5.96
C CYS A 41 4.52 0.12 7.03
N THR A 42 5.82 -0.13 7.16
CA THR A 42 6.36 -1.05 8.19
C THR A 42 6.02 -0.65 9.63
N ASN A 43 5.68 0.62 9.87
CA ASN A 43 5.26 1.14 11.17
C ASN A 43 3.73 1.26 11.32
N GLY A 44 2.96 0.71 10.37
CA GLY A 44 1.50 0.75 10.33
C GLY A 44 0.89 2.13 10.03
N LYS A 45 1.71 3.14 9.77
CA LYS A 45 1.25 4.50 9.47
C LYS A 45 1.61 4.89 8.04
N THR A 46 0.69 5.60 7.38
CA THR A 46 0.99 6.24 6.10
C THR A 46 1.06 7.76 6.24
N ARG A 47 2.01 8.35 5.52
CA ARG A 47 2.20 9.81 5.38
C ARG A 47 2.18 10.24 3.91
N ARG A 48 1.43 9.48 3.11
CA ARG A 48 1.24 9.63 1.67
C ARG A 48 -0.06 8.93 1.25
N ASN A 49 -0.62 9.38 0.14
CA ASN A 49 -1.78 8.74 -0.44
C ASN A 49 -1.35 7.45 -1.17
N LEU A 50 -1.56 6.29 -0.54
CA LEU A 50 -1.14 4.97 -1.04
C LEU A 50 -2.23 4.23 -1.80
N PHE A 51 -3.49 4.48 -1.40
CA PHE A 51 -4.64 3.75 -1.89
C PHE A 51 -5.45 4.61 -2.85
N ILE A 52 -5.94 3.97 -3.91
CA ILE A 52 -7.09 4.46 -4.65
C ILE A 52 -8.32 3.90 -3.95
N ILE A 53 -9.14 4.78 -3.38
CA ILE A 53 -10.39 4.42 -2.72
C ILE A 53 -11.52 5.17 -3.40
N THR A 54 -12.58 4.46 -3.80
CA THR A 54 -13.81 5.05 -4.34
C THR A 54 -15.02 4.61 -3.54
N ASP A 55 -16.01 5.48 -3.41
CA ASP A 55 -17.29 5.18 -2.76
C ASP A 55 -18.27 4.43 -3.70
N GLU A 56 -19.49 4.17 -3.23
CA GLU A 56 -20.54 3.50 -4.01
C GLU A 56 -20.94 4.22 -5.31
N ASN A 57 -20.61 5.50 -5.46
CA ASN A 57 -20.88 6.31 -6.63
C ASN A 57 -19.63 6.49 -7.52
N ASN A 58 -18.59 5.67 -7.30
CA ASN A 58 -17.28 5.77 -7.93
C ASN A 58 -16.57 7.12 -7.69
N GLN A 59 -16.94 7.86 -6.65
CA GLN A 59 -16.27 9.10 -6.30
C GLN A 59 -15.02 8.82 -5.47
N PRO A 60 -13.89 9.49 -5.75
CA PRO A 60 -12.66 9.27 -4.99
C PRO A 60 -12.84 9.73 -3.54
N VAL A 61 -12.48 8.85 -2.60
CA VAL A 61 -12.44 9.18 -1.19
C VAL A 61 -11.23 10.07 -0.91
N LYS A 62 -11.46 11.17 -0.19
CA LYS A 62 -10.42 12.16 0.11
C LYS A 62 -9.39 11.60 1.09
N TYR A 63 -8.11 11.73 0.74
CA TYR A 63 -7.01 11.58 1.69
C TYR A 63 -6.94 12.82 2.60
N VAL A 64 -6.92 12.58 3.90
CA VAL A 64 -6.90 13.61 4.96
C VAL A 64 -5.70 13.46 5.91
N GLY A 65 -4.87 12.43 5.71
CA GLY A 65 -3.66 12.21 6.50
C GLY A 65 -2.56 13.25 6.24
N GLU A 66 -1.53 13.23 7.07
CA GLU A 66 -0.34 14.07 6.87
C GLU A 66 0.39 13.67 5.57
N MET A 67 0.99 14.65 4.89
CA MET A 67 1.87 14.41 3.75
C MET A 67 3.28 14.86 4.11
N GLU A 68 4.24 13.93 4.01
CA GLU A 68 5.63 14.20 4.33
C GLU A 68 6.50 14.21 3.08
N LYS A 69 7.18 15.34 2.83
CA LYS A 69 8.26 15.42 1.85
C LYS A 69 9.54 14.89 2.48
N ARG A 70 10.23 13.97 1.80
CA ARG A 70 11.52 13.44 2.25
C ARG A 70 12.49 13.23 1.09
N ILE A 71 13.76 13.12 1.43
CA ILE A 71 14.79 12.54 0.58
C ILE A 71 14.82 11.04 0.88
N VAL A 72 14.82 10.21 -0.15
CA VAL A 72 14.87 8.75 -0.01
C VAL A 72 16.34 8.34 0.05
N VAL A 73 16.75 7.67 1.13
CA VAL A 73 18.13 7.23 1.36
C VAL A 73 18.22 5.70 1.44
N PRO A 74 19.39 5.09 1.21
CA PRO A 74 19.58 3.64 1.28
C PRO A 74 18.99 2.97 2.53
N GLU A 75 19.08 3.64 3.68
CA GLU A 75 18.63 3.15 4.98
C GLU A 75 17.10 3.08 5.10
N ASP A 76 16.36 3.73 4.18
CA ASP A 76 14.90 3.67 4.11
C ASP A 76 14.40 2.35 3.52
N PHE A 77 15.28 1.51 2.97
CA PHE A 77 14.92 0.26 2.34
C PHE A 77 15.12 -0.93 3.26
N ILE A 78 14.32 -1.97 3.03
CA ILE A 78 14.54 -3.30 3.60
C ILE A 78 14.72 -4.31 2.47
N PRO A 79 15.71 -5.21 2.59
CA PRO A 79 15.83 -6.34 1.68
C PRO A 79 14.74 -7.37 1.95
N ILE A 80 14.27 -8.02 0.89
CA ILE A 80 13.36 -9.17 0.93
C ILE A 80 13.96 -10.25 0.03
N GLN A 81 14.24 -11.42 0.60
CA GLN A 81 14.83 -12.51 -0.17
C GLN A 81 13.80 -13.13 -1.12
N SER A 82 14.28 -13.90 -2.10
CA SER A 82 13.41 -14.67 -2.98
C SER A 82 12.54 -15.64 -2.16
N GLY A 83 11.23 -15.61 -2.38
CA GLY A 83 10.25 -16.40 -1.66
C GLY A 83 9.77 -15.80 -0.33
N ASP A 84 10.41 -14.74 0.17
CA ASP A 84 10.00 -14.08 1.41
C ASP A 84 8.77 -13.18 1.21
N THR A 85 8.07 -12.97 2.33
CA THR A 85 6.90 -12.09 2.40
C THR A 85 7.01 -11.10 3.54
N ILE A 86 6.44 -9.91 3.35
CA ILE A 86 6.23 -8.91 4.41
C ILE A 86 4.76 -8.59 4.51
N SER A 87 4.23 -8.59 5.73
CA SER A 87 2.85 -8.20 6.00
C SER A 87 2.80 -6.90 6.79
N THR A 88 1.91 -5.98 6.38
CA THR A 88 1.66 -4.73 7.09
C THR A 88 0.16 -4.47 7.22
N CYS A 89 -0.18 -3.59 8.15
CA CYS A 89 -1.55 -3.29 8.52
C CYS A 89 -1.70 -1.77 8.66
N ILE A 90 -2.72 -1.19 8.04
CA ILE A 90 -2.96 0.26 8.02
C ILE A 90 -4.42 0.53 8.37
N GLU A 91 -4.64 1.41 9.35
CA GLU A 91 -5.97 1.91 9.67
C GLU A 91 -6.37 2.99 8.65
N LEU A 92 -7.35 2.69 7.80
CA LEU A 92 -7.72 3.60 6.71
C LEU A 92 -8.47 4.84 7.22
N ASN A 93 -9.20 4.73 8.33
CA ASN A 93 -9.96 5.85 8.91
C ASN A 93 -9.08 7.00 9.42
N GLU A 94 -7.82 6.73 9.77
CA GLU A 94 -6.90 7.78 10.24
C GLU A 94 -6.48 8.73 9.11
N VAL A 95 -6.52 8.26 7.87
CA VAL A 95 -5.88 8.93 6.74
C VAL A 95 -6.80 9.15 5.53
N TYR A 96 -7.99 8.55 5.52
CA TYR A 96 -9.03 8.73 4.50
C TYR A 96 -10.36 9.10 5.13
N GLN A 97 -11.13 9.94 4.44
CA GLN A 97 -12.46 10.38 4.86
C GLN A 97 -13.51 9.28 4.60
N ILE A 98 -13.44 8.21 5.40
CA ILE A 98 -14.30 7.02 5.30
C ILE A 98 -15.44 7.14 6.32
N ILE A 99 -16.67 6.89 5.87
CA ILE A 99 -17.92 7.09 6.61
C ILE A 99 -18.60 5.73 6.80
N GLN A 100 -19.08 5.44 8.01
CA GLN A 100 -19.84 4.22 8.31
C GLN A 100 -21.20 4.20 7.60
N GLY A 101 -21.69 3.01 7.28
CA GLY A 101 -22.88 2.74 6.48
C GLY A 101 -22.68 2.82 4.96
N LYS A 102 -21.44 2.83 4.45
CA LYS A 102 -21.12 3.03 3.02
C LYS A 102 -20.30 1.89 2.42
N LYS A 103 -20.30 1.82 1.09
CA LYS A 103 -19.52 0.82 0.35
C LYS A 103 -18.33 1.47 -0.32
N TYR A 104 -17.23 0.74 -0.37
CA TYR A 104 -15.97 1.22 -0.90
C TYR A 104 -15.31 0.17 -1.77
N THR A 105 -14.62 0.62 -2.82
CA THR A 105 -13.59 -0.15 -3.52
C THR A 105 -12.23 0.39 -3.12
N VAL A 106 -11.34 -0.49 -2.67
CA VAL A 106 -9.99 -0.15 -2.18
C VAL A 106 -8.96 -0.88 -3.03
N GLN A 107 -7.90 -0.18 -3.43
CA GLN A 107 -6.74 -0.76 -4.10
C GLN A 107 -5.46 -0.04 -3.65
N LEU A 108 -4.41 -0.76 -3.27
CA LEU A 108 -3.09 -0.16 -3.19
C LEU A 108 -2.62 0.16 -4.61
N SER A 109 -2.21 1.40 -4.86
CA SER A 109 -1.69 1.81 -6.16
C SER A 109 -0.75 2.99 -5.97
N VAL A 110 0.54 2.72 -5.82
CA VAL A 110 1.56 3.72 -5.49
C VAL A 110 2.83 3.51 -6.30
N TYR A 111 3.50 4.61 -6.64
CA TYR A 111 4.87 4.55 -7.18
C TYR A 111 5.87 4.30 -6.05
N HIS A 112 6.62 3.23 -6.18
CA HIS A 112 7.69 2.86 -5.25
C HIS A 112 9.00 3.53 -5.71
N PRO A 113 9.75 4.15 -4.78
CA PRO A 113 11.03 4.76 -5.11
C PRO A 113 12.08 3.68 -5.36
N ASN A 114 12.89 3.84 -6.40
CA ASN A 114 13.93 2.87 -6.72
C ASN A 114 15.15 3.05 -5.80
N TYR A 115 15.76 1.93 -5.42
CA TYR A 115 17.06 1.88 -4.75
C TYR A 115 17.90 0.79 -5.37
N LYS A 116 19.09 1.13 -5.85
CA LYS A 116 20.00 0.28 -6.66
C LYS A 116 19.43 -0.26 -7.98
N ASP A 117 18.12 -0.22 -8.18
CA ASP A 117 17.47 -0.54 -9.44
C ASP A 117 17.56 0.65 -10.41
N GLU A 118 18.40 0.54 -11.45
CA GLU A 118 18.48 1.50 -12.57
C GLU A 118 17.26 1.42 -13.53
N GLY A 119 16.14 0.89 -13.05
CA GLY A 119 14.91 0.71 -13.81
C GLY A 119 13.98 1.94 -13.82
N PRO A 120 12.91 1.92 -14.63
CA PRO A 120 11.83 2.90 -14.53
C PRO A 120 11.18 2.87 -13.13
N LEU A 121 10.48 3.95 -12.75
CA LEU A 121 9.67 3.98 -11.51
C LEU A 121 8.72 2.77 -11.50
N ASN A 122 8.86 1.91 -10.50
CA ASN A 122 8.00 0.75 -10.38
C ASN A 122 6.72 1.13 -9.64
N LYS A 123 5.57 0.70 -10.19
CA LYS A 123 4.28 0.88 -9.55
C LYS A 123 3.91 -0.40 -8.79
N LEU A 124 3.64 -0.27 -7.49
CA LEU A 124 3.06 -1.33 -6.68
C LEU A 124 1.54 -1.23 -6.78
N GLU A 125 0.90 -2.31 -7.23
CA GLU A 125 -0.54 -2.41 -7.37
C GLU A 125 -1.03 -3.71 -6.74
N SER A 126 -2.06 -3.63 -5.89
CA SER A 126 -2.73 -4.82 -5.35
C SER A 126 -3.95 -5.22 -6.18
N ASN A 127 -4.59 -6.32 -5.80
CA ASN A 127 -5.99 -6.58 -6.13
C ASN A 127 -6.90 -5.46 -5.59
N LYS A 128 -8.08 -5.34 -6.19
CA LYS A 128 -9.18 -4.51 -5.69
C LYS A 128 -9.98 -5.28 -4.65
N VAL A 129 -10.44 -4.58 -3.62
CA VAL A 129 -11.32 -5.13 -2.58
C VAL A 129 -12.56 -4.26 -2.48
N GLU A 130 -13.74 -4.88 -2.56
CA GLU A 130 -15.01 -4.25 -2.26
C GLU A 130 -15.37 -4.54 -0.81
N ILE A 131 -15.73 -3.50 -0.05
CA ILE A 131 -16.04 -3.61 1.38
C ILE A 131 -17.19 -2.71 1.77
N SER A 132 -18.03 -3.17 2.71
CA SER A 132 -19.04 -2.33 3.38
C SER A 132 -18.52 -1.96 4.77
N TYR A 133 -18.57 -0.68 5.11
CA TYR A 133 -18.17 -0.13 6.39
C TYR A 133 -19.33 0.55 7.08
#